data_AF-C6RE27-F1
#
_entry.id   AF-C6RE27-F1
#
_cell.length_a   1.000
_cell.length_b   1.000
_cell.length_c   1.000
_cell.angle_alpha   90.00
_cell.angle_beta   90.00
_cell.angle_gamma   90.00
#
_symmetry.space_group_name_H-M   'P 1'
#
loop_
_entity.id
_entity.type
_entity.pdbx_description
1 polymer ?
#
loop_
_entity_poly.entity_id
_entity_poly.type
_entity_poly.pdbx_seq_one_letter_code
_entity_poly.pdbx_strand_id
1 'polypeptide(L)'
;MELQAYKRLYCLVAVKVVKTLYNDKNFDEGEKMTKKYKTKMEDSFKTKVQLFLFDKAFSWDNSDKNGCNDYYIMSNIETIKKDFKGFEVINEVANLYSSKYYQLNLNSNESKIKHKGKELNIMLIEQRQYFVQKSKEFTEILDALEKEYEDDFKGKFSETDFNKMLEKTTCSYCGISLAQIEELGKNGKLNNKRSDTRGYTLEIDRKLPNLEYSKENCCMACYWCNNAKTDEFSPREFKPIAEGIRRTWNERLKAIGYSKEEIKDVPDPKIWEFDFNKEIIPKTK
;
A
#
# COMPACT_ATOMS: atom_id res chain seq x y z
N MET A 1 -13.76 -27.81 -2.66
CA MET A 1 -12.43 -27.25 -2.97
C MET A 1 -12.52 -26.03 -3.92
N GLU A 2 -13.55 -25.18 -3.83
CA GLU A 2 -13.72 -24.04 -4.77
C GLU A 2 -14.22 -22.71 -4.17
N LEU A 3 -14.59 -22.61 -2.89
CA LEU A 3 -15.13 -21.35 -2.35
C LEU A 3 -14.07 -20.34 -1.86
N GLN A 4 -12.82 -20.75 -1.66
CA GLN A 4 -11.73 -19.80 -1.42
C GLN A 4 -11.33 -19.06 -2.71
N ALA A 5 -11.65 -19.64 -3.88
CA ALA A 5 -11.32 -19.10 -5.20
C ALA A 5 -12.17 -17.88 -5.61
N TYR A 6 -13.32 -17.65 -4.98
CA TYR A 6 -14.15 -16.44 -5.19
C TYR A 6 -13.81 -15.28 -4.23
N LYS A 7 -13.02 -15.51 -3.16
CA LYS A 7 -12.86 -14.59 -2.00
C LYS A 7 -12.21 -13.22 -2.27
N ARG A 8 -11.79 -12.92 -3.50
CA ARG A 8 -11.18 -11.64 -3.91
C ARG A 8 -11.58 -11.20 -5.32
N LEU A 9 -12.64 -11.80 -5.89
CA LEU A 9 -12.94 -11.73 -7.32
C LEU A 9 -13.39 -10.34 -7.82
N TYR A 10 -13.59 -9.37 -6.92
CA TYR A 10 -14.03 -8.01 -7.26
C TYR A 10 -13.00 -6.89 -7.12
N CYS A 11 -11.77 -7.21 -6.68
CA CYS A 11 -10.63 -6.31 -6.95
C CYS A 11 -10.43 -6.04 -8.46
N LEU A 12 -11.09 -6.79 -9.35
CA LEU A 12 -10.95 -6.72 -10.81
C LEU A 12 -11.76 -5.60 -11.50
N VAL A 13 -12.75 -4.95 -10.87
CA VAL A 13 -13.35 -3.75 -11.49
C VAL A 13 -12.35 -2.58 -11.44
N ALA A 14 -11.52 -2.51 -10.39
CA ALA A 14 -10.37 -1.61 -10.32
C ALA A 14 -9.23 -1.96 -11.32
N VAL A 15 -9.25 -3.15 -11.92
CA VAL A 15 -8.24 -3.59 -12.89
C VAL A 15 -8.65 -3.29 -14.34
N LYS A 16 -9.94 -3.12 -14.65
CA LYS A 16 -10.39 -2.91 -16.03
C LYS A 16 -10.29 -1.46 -16.53
N VAL A 17 -10.14 -0.48 -15.64
CA VAL A 17 -9.98 0.94 -16.01
C VAL A 17 -8.50 1.36 -16.13
N VAL A 18 -7.57 0.66 -15.47
CA VAL A 18 -6.13 1.02 -15.48
C VAL A 18 -5.35 0.36 -16.65
N LYS A 19 -6.03 -0.41 -17.53
CA LYS A 19 -5.37 -1.23 -18.56
C LYS A 19 -5.37 -0.65 -19.98
N THR A 20 -5.30 0.68 -20.11
CA THR A 20 -5.01 1.32 -21.39
C THR A 20 -3.82 2.26 -21.21
N LEU A 21 -2.80 2.12 -22.05
CA LEU A 21 -1.51 2.83 -22.08
C LEU A 21 -0.30 2.15 -21.38
N TYR A 22 -0.10 0.85 -21.63
CA TYR A 22 1.24 0.24 -21.51
C TYR A 22 1.69 -0.27 -22.88
N ASN A 23 2.14 0.67 -23.71
CA ASN A 23 3.08 0.39 -24.79
C ASN A 23 4.44 0.90 -24.35
N ASP A 24 5.43 0.01 -24.31
CA ASP A 24 6.82 0.32 -24.05
C ASP A 24 7.34 1.29 -25.12
N LYS A 25 7.46 2.56 -24.74
CA LYS A 25 8.20 3.58 -25.49
C LYS A 25 9.37 4.07 -24.63
N ASN A 26 10.45 4.49 -25.28
CA ASN A 26 11.58 5.14 -24.63
C ASN A 26 11.16 6.52 -24.12
N PHE A 27 10.75 6.59 -22.85
CA PHE A 27 10.46 7.84 -22.14
C PHE A 27 11.75 8.48 -21.62
N ASP A 28 11.81 9.81 -21.58
CA ASP A 28 12.90 10.53 -20.91
C ASP A 28 12.82 10.37 -19.37
N GLU A 29 13.83 10.85 -18.63
CA GLU A 29 13.85 10.73 -17.16
C GLU A 29 12.73 11.53 -16.47
N GLY A 30 12.34 12.69 -17.01
CA GLY A 30 11.24 13.50 -16.47
C GLY A 30 9.89 12.81 -16.63
N GLU A 31 9.60 12.27 -17.81
CA GLU A 31 8.40 11.51 -18.13
C GLU A 31 8.29 10.23 -17.28
N LYS A 32 9.41 9.55 -17.01
CA LYS A 32 9.46 8.39 -16.11
C LYS A 32 9.11 8.75 -14.67
N MET A 33 9.59 9.88 -14.18
CA MET A 33 9.34 10.34 -12.80
C MET A 33 7.87 10.73 -12.61
N THR A 34 7.31 11.49 -13.53
CA THR A 34 5.87 11.84 -13.56
C THR A 34 5.00 10.59 -13.62
N LYS A 35 5.36 9.61 -14.46
CA LYS A 35 4.65 8.33 -14.54
C LYS A 35 4.70 7.57 -13.22
N LYS A 36 5.87 7.49 -12.56
CA LYS A 36 6.04 6.80 -11.29
C LYS A 36 5.21 7.45 -10.18
N TYR A 37 5.20 8.78 -10.12
CA TYR A 37 4.37 9.54 -9.18
C TYR A 37 2.88 9.22 -9.38
N LYS A 38 2.39 9.30 -10.62
CA LYS A 38 1.00 8.97 -10.96
C LYS A 38 0.63 7.54 -10.58
N THR A 39 1.49 6.56 -10.87
CA THR A 39 1.26 5.16 -10.44
C THR A 39 1.13 5.04 -8.93
N LYS A 40 1.91 5.81 -8.15
CA LYS A 40 1.82 5.77 -6.67
C LYS A 40 0.60 6.51 -6.13
N MET A 41 0.14 7.54 -6.82
CA MET A 41 -1.15 8.16 -6.57
C MET A 41 -2.28 7.16 -6.80
N GLU A 42 -2.30 6.46 -7.93
CA GLU A 42 -3.30 5.42 -8.25
C GLU A 42 -3.27 4.24 -7.25
N ASP A 43 -2.09 3.76 -6.84
CA ASP A 43 -1.96 2.71 -5.81
C ASP A 43 -2.52 3.18 -4.45
N SER A 44 -2.29 4.44 -4.11
CA SER A 44 -2.81 5.05 -2.88
C SER A 44 -4.32 5.24 -2.92
N PHE A 45 -4.84 5.71 -4.05
CA PHE A 45 -6.28 5.83 -4.30
C PHE A 45 -7.00 4.49 -4.12
N LYS A 46 -6.46 3.41 -4.71
CA LYS A 46 -6.99 2.05 -4.54
C LYS A 46 -7.04 1.62 -3.07
N THR A 47 -5.99 1.92 -2.31
CA THR A 47 -5.95 1.64 -0.87
C THR A 47 -7.08 2.38 -0.14
N LYS A 48 -7.25 3.68 -0.40
CA LYS A 48 -8.30 4.50 0.21
C LYS A 48 -9.70 4.00 -0.16
N VAL A 49 -9.95 3.67 -1.43
CA VAL A 49 -11.25 3.13 -1.90
C VAL A 49 -11.58 1.80 -1.24
N GLN A 50 -10.63 0.87 -1.15
CA GLN A 50 -10.85 -0.43 -0.51
C GLN A 50 -11.28 -0.28 0.95
N LEU A 51 -10.53 0.53 1.71
CA LEU A 51 -10.82 0.77 3.11
C LEU A 51 -12.10 1.60 3.32
N PHE A 52 -12.39 2.53 2.41
CA PHE A 52 -13.64 3.28 2.41
C PHE A 52 -14.85 2.37 2.22
N LEU A 53 -14.82 1.48 1.23
CA LEU A 53 -15.91 0.54 0.98
C LEU A 53 -16.08 -0.45 2.15
N PHE A 54 -14.98 -0.93 2.71
CA PHE A 54 -15.00 -1.77 3.92
C PHE A 54 -15.63 -1.03 5.10
N ASP A 55 -15.21 0.21 5.38
CA ASP A 55 -15.75 1.05 6.45
C ASP A 55 -17.25 1.35 6.26
N LYS A 56 -17.64 1.70 5.03
CA LYS A 56 -19.02 2.01 4.67
C LYS A 56 -19.93 0.81 4.71
N ALA A 57 -19.42 -0.41 4.53
CA ALA A 57 -20.19 -1.63 4.72
C ALA A 57 -20.84 -1.72 6.11
N PHE A 58 -20.29 -1.05 7.14
CA PHE A 58 -20.89 -0.97 8.48
C PHE A 58 -21.92 0.16 8.61
N SER A 59 -21.83 1.20 7.78
CA SER A 59 -22.60 2.43 7.95
C SER A 59 -23.79 2.55 6.98
N TRP A 60 -23.74 1.93 5.80
CA TRP A 60 -24.84 1.92 4.81
C TRP A 60 -25.94 0.92 5.17
N ASP A 61 -26.59 1.16 6.31
CA ASP A 61 -27.78 0.41 6.75
C ASP A 61 -29.04 1.14 6.29
N ASN A 62 -29.56 0.77 5.12
CA ASN A 62 -30.89 1.18 4.68
C ASN A 62 -31.89 0.06 4.98
N SER A 63 -31.96 -0.41 6.23
CA SER A 63 -33.02 -1.32 6.63
C SER A 63 -34.34 -0.56 6.72
N ASP A 64 -35.22 -0.71 5.73
CA ASP A 64 -36.64 -0.45 5.94
C ASP A 64 -37.28 -1.59 6.75
N LYS A 65 -38.53 -1.38 7.19
CA LYS A 65 -39.28 -2.30 8.07
C LYS A 65 -39.54 -3.69 7.47
N ASN A 66 -39.19 -3.92 6.21
CA ASN A 66 -39.49 -5.18 5.50
C ASN A 66 -38.22 -6.00 5.20
N GLY A 67 -37.04 -5.59 5.68
CA GLY A 67 -35.85 -6.43 5.73
C GLY A 67 -35.27 -6.83 4.36
N CYS A 68 -35.72 -6.20 3.28
CA CYS A 68 -35.21 -6.41 1.95
C CYS A 68 -35.39 -5.11 1.15
N ASN A 69 -34.30 -4.40 0.88
CA ASN A 69 -34.22 -3.58 -0.31
C ASN A 69 -32.78 -3.44 -0.76
N ASP A 70 -32.63 -3.41 -2.08
CA ASP A 70 -31.40 -3.37 -2.83
C ASP A 70 -30.34 -2.50 -2.15
N TYR A 71 -29.15 -3.07 -1.93
CA TYR A 71 -27.93 -2.38 -1.46
C TYR A 71 -27.39 -1.36 -2.50
N TYR A 72 -28.30 -0.83 -3.31
CA TYR A 72 -28.10 0.32 -4.15
C TYR A 72 -27.71 1.49 -3.24
N ILE A 73 -26.64 2.15 -3.62
CA ILE A 73 -26.28 3.45 -3.10
C ILE A 73 -27.46 4.38 -3.44
N MET A 74 -28.47 4.50 -2.58
CA MET A 74 -29.46 5.58 -2.67
C MET A 74 -28.82 6.96 -2.42
N SER A 75 -27.57 6.97 -1.99
CA SER A 75 -26.75 8.18 -1.90
C SER A 75 -26.35 8.63 -3.31
N ASN A 76 -26.76 9.83 -3.70
CA ASN A 76 -26.23 10.45 -4.91
C ASN A 76 -24.69 10.55 -4.85
N ILE A 77 -24.05 10.63 -6.03
CA ILE A 77 -22.59 10.74 -6.18
C ILE A 77 -21.96 11.82 -5.27
N GLU A 78 -22.65 12.94 -5.06
CA GLU A 78 -22.20 14.04 -4.21
C GLU A 78 -22.08 13.64 -2.72
N THR A 79 -22.99 12.81 -2.23
CA THR A 79 -22.90 12.27 -0.86
C THR A 79 -21.70 11.34 -0.71
N ILE A 80 -21.46 10.48 -1.69
CA ILE A 80 -20.30 9.57 -1.68
C ILE A 80 -18.99 10.36 -1.72
N LYS A 81 -18.90 11.37 -2.60
CA LYS A 81 -17.74 12.26 -2.70
C LYS A 81 -17.45 12.94 -1.36
N LYS A 82 -18.48 13.53 -0.73
CA LYS A 82 -18.35 14.16 0.59
C LYS A 82 -17.85 13.16 1.65
N ASP A 83 -18.44 11.97 1.67
CA ASP A 83 -18.07 10.91 2.61
C ASP A 83 -16.65 10.40 2.40
N PHE A 84 -16.23 10.23 1.14
CA PHE A 84 -14.89 9.78 0.76
C PHE A 84 -13.83 10.83 1.08
N LYS A 85 -14.14 12.12 0.87
CA LYS A 85 -13.27 13.23 1.23
C LYS A 85 -13.05 13.31 2.74
N GLY A 86 -14.10 13.07 3.54
CA GLY A 86 -14.01 13.03 5.00
C GLY A 86 -13.47 11.71 5.58
N PHE A 87 -13.19 10.72 4.74
CA PHE A 87 -12.66 9.43 5.19
C PHE A 87 -11.13 9.45 5.22
N GLU A 88 -10.57 9.18 6.40
CA GLU A 88 -9.13 9.05 6.60
C GLU A 88 -8.74 7.59 6.81
N VAL A 89 -7.68 7.16 6.11
CA VAL A 89 -7.11 5.82 6.28
C VAL A 89 -6.21 5.83 7.51
N ILE A 90 -6.76 5.34 8.62
CA ILE A 90 -6.04 5.20 9.91
C ILE A 90 -5.69 3.73 10.20
N ASN A 91 -4.75 3.52 11.12
CA ASN A 91 -4.28 2.18 11.48
C ASN A 91 -5.39 1.25 11.98
N GLU A 92 -6.39 1.76 12.70
CA GLU A 92 -7.49 0.93 13.22
C GLU A 92 -8.21 0.20 12.07
N VAL A 93 -8.72 0.95 11.08
CA VAL A 93 -9.46 0.36 9.95
C VAL A 93 -8.53 -0.45 9.04
N ALA A 94 -7.30 0.01 8.82
CA ALA A 94 -6.32 -0.68 8.00
C ALA A 94 -5.92 -2.04 8.58
N ASN A 95 -5.66 -2.11 9.90
CA ASN A 95 -5.31 -3.34 10.61
C ASN A 95 -6.51 -4.28 10.69
N LEU A 96 -7.73 -3.76 10.90
CA LEU A 96 -8.94 -4.58 10.90
C LEU A 96 -9.16 -5.25 9.53
N TYR A 97 -8.97 -4.48 8.46
CA TYR A 97 -9.08 -4.95 7.09
C TYR A 97 -8.03 -6.02 6.76
N SER A 98 -6.76 -5.79 7.08
CA SER A 98 -5.68 -6.73 6.74
C SER A 98 -5.65 -7.98 7.62
N SER A 99 -5.83 -7.83 8.94
CA SER A 99 -5.64 -8.92 9.91
C SER A 99 -6.91 -9.73 10.21
N LYS A 100 -8.11 -9.18 9.98
CA LYS A 100 -9.38 -9.88 10.23
C LYS A 100 -10.12 -10.16 8.94
N TYR A 101 -10.46 -9.11 8.18
CA TYR A 101 -11.29 -9.28 6.99
C TYR A 101 -10.67 -10.24 5.97
N TYR A 102 -9.38 -10.14 5.66
CA TYR A 102 -8.74 -11.09 4.74
C TYR A 102 -8.49 -12.50 5.30
N GLN A 103 -8.54 -12.69 6.63
CA GLN A 103 -8.20 -13.95 7.28
C GLN A 103 -9.44 -14.80 7.60
N LEU A 104 -10.59 -14.16 7.77
CA LEU A 104 -11.82 -14.86 8.14
C LEU A 104 -12.39 -15.72 7.01
N ASN A 105 -13.01 -16.84 7.40
CA ASN A 105 -13.63 -17.74 6.44
C ASN A 105 -15.03 -17.27 6.07
N LEU A 106 -15.28 -16.98 4.78
CA LEU A 106 -16.61 -16.59 4.31
C LEU A 106 -17.73 -17.57 4.69
N ASN A 107 -17.46 -18.87 4.79
CA ASN A 107 -18.52 -19.87 5.01
C ASN A 107 -18.81 -20.16 6.49
N SER A 108 -18.45 -19.26 7.40
CA SER A 108 -18.69 -19.44 8.83
C SER A 108 -19.57 -18.33 9.38
N ASN A 109 -20.62 -18.72 10.12
CA ASN A 109 -21.48 -17.79 10.85
C ASN A 109 -20.73 -17.09 12.00
N GLU A 110 -19.62 -17.66 12.45
CA GLU A 110 -18.73 -17.09 13.48
C GLU A 110 -17.76 -16.05 12.93
N SER A 111 -17.59 -15.96 11.60
CA SER A 111 -16.72 -14.98 10.95
C SER A 111 -17.34 -13.58 10.99
N LYS A 112 -17.23 -12.92 12.13
CA LYS A 112 -17.78 -11.59 12.37
C LYS A 112 -16.68 -10.57 12.64
N ILE A 113 -16.95 -9.33 12.26
CA ILE A 113 -16.08 -8.18 12.50
C ILE A 113 -16.91 -7.11 13.21
N LYS A 114 -16.36 -6.55 14.29
CA LYS A 114 -16.92 -5.40 14.98
C LYS A 114 -16.19 -4.13 14.55
N HIS A 115 -16.94 -3.16 14.03
CA HIS A 115 -16.43 -1.85 13.61
C HIS A 115 -17.53 -0.79 13.81
N LYS A 116 -17.17 0.41 14.26
CA LYS A 116 -18.12 1.53 14.50
C LYS A 116 -19.36 1.13 15.33
N GLY A 117 -19.16 0.31 16.36
CA GLY A 117 -20.22 -0.15 17.24
C GLY A 117 -21.17 -1.21 16.66
N LYS A 118 -20.97 -1.64 15.41
CA LYS A 118 -21.74 -2.69 14.75
C LYS A 118 -20.91 -3.95 14.56
N GLU A 119 -21.55 -5.11 14.66
CA GLU A 119 -20.93 -6.40 14.39
C GLU A 119 -21.61 -7.04 13.17
N LEU A 120 -20.84 -7.29 12.11
CA LEU A 120 -21.36 -7.88 10.87
C LEU A 120 -20.63 -9.17 10.55
N ASN A 121 -21.35 -10.13 9.98
CA ASN A 121 -20.73 -11.31 9.36
C ASN A 121 -19.97 -10.90 8.10
N ILE A 122 -18.81 -11.51 7.85
CA ILE A 122 -17.98 -11.22 6.68
C ILE A 122 -18.72 -11.41 5.35
N MET A 123 -19.64 -12.36 5.25
CA MET A 123 -20.48 -12.54 4.05
C MET A 123 -21.32 -11.29 3.77
N LEU A 124 -21.86 -10.66 4.81
CA LEU A 124 -22.65 -9.45 4.67
C LEU A 124 -21.78 -8.27 4.23
N ILE A 125 -20.56 -8.17 4.77
CA ILE A 125 -19.57 -7.16 4.37
C ILE A 125 -19.19 -7.33 2.89
N GLU A 126 -18.91 -8.57 2.45
CA GLU A 126 -18.64 -8.90 1.04
C GLU A 126 -19.82 -8.56 0.12
N GLN A 127 -21.03 -8.95 0.49
CA GLN A 127 -22.24 -8.70 -0.29
C GLN A 127 -22.45 -7.19 -0.49
N ARG A 128 -22.34 -6.39 0.59
CA ARG A 128 -22.47 -4.94 0.54
C ARG A 128 -21.47 -4.31 -0.44
N GLN A 129 -20.20 -4.71 -0.36
CA GLN A 129 -19.17 -4.22 -1.27
C GLN A 129 -19.42 -4.67 -2.72
N TYR A 130 -19.84 -5.92 -2.93
CA TYR A 130 -20.14 -6.47 -4.25
C TYR A 130 -21.26 -5.69 -4.96
N PHE A 131 -22.37 -5.42 -4.26
CA PHE A 131 -23.50 -4.71 -4.86
C PHE A 131 -23.14 -3.28 -5.27
N VAL A 132 -22.36 -2.58 -4.45
CA VAL A 132 -21.83 -1.25 -4.77
C VAL A 132 -20.98 -1.31 -6.04
N GLN A 133 -20.04 -2.26 -6.12
CA GLN A 133 -19.14 -2.39 -7.27
C GLN A 133 -19.81 -2.89 -8.56
N LYS A 134 -21.00 -3.49 -8.43
CA LYS A 134 -21.84 -3.94 -9.55
C LYS A 134 -22.77 -2.87 -10.09
N SER A 135 -22.92 -1.74 -9.39
CA SER A 135 -23.83 -0.69 -9.85
C SER A 135 -23.36 -0.11 -11.18
N LYS A 136 -24.31 0.36 -12.00
CA LYS A 136 -24.00 0.97 -13.31
C LYS A 136 -23.17 2.24 -13.16
N GLU A 137 -23.37 2.96 -12.05
CA GLU A 137 -22.75 4.24 -11.73
C GLU A 137 -21.36 4.09 -11.09
N PHE A 138 -20.94 2.88 -10.71
CA PHE A 138 -19.72 2.68 -9.93
C PHE A 138 -18.46 3.20 -10.65
N THR A 139 -18.37 3.00 -11.97
CA THR A 139 -17.26 3.54 -12.77
C THR A 139 -17.23 5.07 -12.74
N GLU A 140 -18.38 5.72 -12.91
CA GLU A 140 -18.49 7.18 -12.89
C GLU A 140 -18.16 7.74 -11.49
N ILE A 141 -18.58 7.03 -10.44
CA ILE A 141 -18.21 7.35 -9.06
C ILE A 141 -16.70 7.24 -8.87
N LEU A 142 -16.07 6.13 -9.31
CA LEU A 142 -14.62 5.96 -9.20
C LEU A 142 -13.84 7.06 -9.91
N ASP A 143 -14.23 7.40 -11.15
CA ASP A 143 -13.58 8.48 -11.92
C ASP A 143 -13.73 9.84 -11.22
N ALA A 144 -14.87 10.10 -10.59
CA ALA A 144 -15.09 11.32 -9.82
C ALA A 144 -14.24 11.36 -8.53
N LEU A 145 -14.17 10.23 -7.81
CA LEU A 145 -13.36 10.11 -6.60
C LEU A 145 -11.86 10.20 -6.88
N GLU A 146 -11.39 9.62 -8.00
CA GLU A 146 -9.98 9.68 -8.40
C GLU A 146 -9.55 11.12 -8.65
N LYS A 147 -10.37 11.90 -9.37
CA LYS A 147 -10.11 13.33 -9.63
C LYS A 147 -10.01 14.15 -8.34
N GLU A 148 -10.91 13.93 -7.39
CA GLU A 148 -10.84 14.61 -6.09
C GLU A 148 -9.61 14.17 -5.27
N TYR A 149 -9.22 12.90 -5.42
CA TYR A 149 -8.10 12.33 -4.72
C TYR A 149 -6.75 12.87 -5.21
N GLU A 150 -6.63 13.31 -6.46
CA GLU A 150 -5.37 13.87 -6.98
C GLU A 150 -4.85 15.04 -6.12
N ASP A 151 -5.74 15.94 -5.69
CA ASP A 151 -5.36 17.10 -4.88
C ASP A 151 -5.11 16.71 -3.41
N ASP A 152 -5.88 15.76 -2.86
CA ASP A 152 -5.61 15.15 -1.54
C ASP A 152 -4.21 14.51 -1.51
N PHE A 153 -3.86 13.77 -2.57
CA PHE A 153 -2.57 13.11 -2.71
C PHE A 153 -1.42 14.12 -2.82
N LYS A 154 -1.56 15.20 -3.60
CA LYS A 154 -0.56 16.27 -3.66
C LYS A 154 -0.30 16.90 -2.29
N GLY A 155 -1.36 17.03 -1.47
CA GLY A 155 -1.25 17.50 -0.08
C GLY A 155 -0.45 16.55 0.83
N LYS A 156 -0.69 15.24 0.70
CA LYS A 156 -0.01 14.18 1.49
C LYS A 156 1.39 13.83 1.00
N PHE A 157 1.64 13.99 -0.30
CA PHE A 157 2.89 13.63 -0.94
C PHE A 157 3.13 14.49 -2.17
N SER A 158 3.66 15.70 -2.00
CA SER A 158 4.00 16.57 -3.13
C SER A 158 5.00 15.90 -4.08
N GLU A 159 4.95 16.24 -5.37
CA GLU A 159 5.95 15.77 -6.35
C GLU A 159 7.39 16.12 -5.93
N THR A 160 7.59 17.29 -5.32
CA THR A 160 8.89 17.70 -4.79
C THR A 160 9.38 16.76 -3.69
N ASP A 161 8.53 16.42 -2.72
CA ASP A 161 8.89 15.48 -1.66
C ASP A 161 9.08 14.06 -2.18
N PHE A 162 8.29 13.66 -3.19
CA PHE A 162 8.42 12.37 -3.86
C PHE A 162 9.75 12.25 -4.59
N ASN A 163 10.13 13.25 -5.38
CA ASN A 163 11.40 13.28 -6.10
C ASN A 163 12.59 13.30 -5.14
N LYS A 164 12.52 14.13 -4.08
CA LYS A 164 13.53 14.15 -3.02
C LYS A 164 13.67 12.79 -2.31
N MET A 165 12.58 12.04 -2.14
CA MET A 165 12.66 10.69 -1.61
C MET A 165 13.37 9.75 -2.59
N LEU A 166 13.09 9.86 -3.89
CA LEU A 166 13.68 9.02 -4.94
C LEU A 166 15.18 9.25 -5.15
N GLU A 167 15.69 10.43 -4.81
CA GLU A 167 17.13 10.75 -4.83
C GLU A 167 17.94 9.96 -3.77
N LYS A 168 17.27 9.35 -2.77
CA LYS A 168 17.98 8.57 -1.75
C LYS A 168 18.63 7.33 -2.37
N THR A 169 19.92 7.17 -2.11
CA THR A 169 20.75 6.08 -2.65
C THR A 169 21.03 4.98 -1.64
N THR A 170 20.49 5.07 -0.42
CA THR A 170 20.66 4.10 0.66
C THR A 170 19.33 3.48 1.09
N CYS A 171 19.35 2.18 1.36
CA CYS A 171 18.21 1.47 1.93
C CYS A 171 17.91 2.00 3.33
N SER A 172 16.67 2.42 3.55
CA SER A 172 16.25 3.00 4.83
C SER A 172 16.27 1.99 5.99
N TYR A 173 16.25 0.68 5.70
CA TYR A 173 16.21 -0.39 6.71
C TYR A 173 17.56 -1.02 7.04
N CYS A 174 18.31 -1.50 6.03
CA CYS A 174 19.60 -2.14 6.29
C CYS A 174 20.79 -1.21 6.07
N GLY A 175 20.62 -0.05 5.43
CA GLY A 175 21.69 0.92 5.17
C GLY A 175 22.51 0.68 3.90
N ILE A 176 22.34 -0.45 3.19
CA ILE A 176 23.09 -0.71 1.96
C ILE A 176 22.82 0.36 0.89
N SER A 177 23.89 0.86 0.27
CA SER A 177 23.83 1.85 -0.82
C SER A 177 23.72 1.20 -2.20
N LEU A 178 23.22 1.95 -3.19
CA LEU A 178 23.24 1.56 -4.61
C LEU A 178 24.65 1.20 -5.09
N ALA A 179 25.66 1.98 -4.69
CA ALA A 179 27.05 1.71 -5.05
C ALA A 179 27.56 0.38 -4.47
N GLN A 180 27.16 0.03 -3.24
CA GLN A 180 27.49 -1.28 -2.64
C GLN A 180 26.74 -2.42 -3.34
N ILE A 181 25.47 -2.23 -3.72
CA ILE A 181 24.70 -3.21 -4.49
C ILE A 181 25.37 -3.46 -5.85
N GLU A 182 25.75 -2.39 -6.55
CA GLU A 182 26.44 -2.47 -7.83
C GLU A 182 27.76 -3.24 -7.71
N GLU A 183 28.57 -2.94 -6.69
CA GLU A 183 29.84 -3.62 -6.46
C GLU A 183 29.65 -5.12 -6.16
N LEU A 184 28.70 -5.47 -5.30
CA LEU A 184 28.36 -6.87 -5.03
C LEU A 184 27.90 -7.57 -6.32
N GLY A 185 27.16 -6.88 -7.18
CA GLY A 185 26.71 -7.39 -8.48
C GLY A 185 27.88 -7.68 -9.42
N LYS A 186 28.79 -6.71 -9.60
CA LYS A 186 30.00 -6.85 -10.44
C LYS A 186 30.89 -8.03 -10.02
N ASN A 187 30.92 -8.33 -8.72
CA ASN A 187 31.72 -9.40 -8.14
C ASN A 187 30.94 -10.74 -7.97
N GLY A 188 29.76 -10.87 -8.59
CA GLY A 188 28.97 -12.11 -8.56
C GLY A 188 28.52 -12.51 -7.15
N LYS A 189 28.34 -11.55 -6.24
CA LYS A 189 27.90 -11.77 -4.84
C LYS A 189 26.40 -11.56 -4.64
N LEU A 190 25.65 -11.32 -5.72
CA LEU A 190 24.19 -11.23 -5.71
C LEU A 190 23.59 -12.39 -6.49
N ASN A 191 22.60 -13.06 -5.90
CA ASN A 191 21.97 -14.27 -6.45
C ASN A 191 20.49 -14.04 -6.83
N ASN A 192 20.09 -12.79 -7.08
CA ASN A 192 18.71 -12.51 -7.47
C ASN A 192 18.48 -12.95 -8.93
N LYS A 193 17.28 -13.49 -9.23
CA LYS A 193 16.87 -13.88 -10.59
C LYS A 193 15.94 -12.86 -11.24
N ARG A 194 15.81 -11.67 -10.65
CA ARG A 194 14.80 -10.65 -11.03
C ARG A 194 15.41 -9.44 -11.73
N SER A 195 16.70 -9.55 -12.10
CA SER A 195 17.55 -8.55 -12.75
C SER A 195 16.86 -7.61 -13.72
N ASP A 196 15.97 -8.17 -14.53
CA ASP A 196 15.39 -7.48 -15.69
C ASP A 196 14.27 -6.50 -15.28
N THR A 197 13.78 -6.60 -14.04
CA THR A 197 12.64 -5.79 -13.56
C THR A 197 12.87 -5.18 -12.18
N ARG A 198 13.59 -5.86 -11.28
CA ARG A 198 13.77 -5.49 -9.86
C ARG A 198 15.09 -6.08 -9.30
N GLY A 199 15.51 -5.66 -8.11
CA GLY A 199 16.54 -6.39 -7.37
C GLY A 199 17.94 -5.78 -7.31
N TYR A 200 18.29 -4.85 -8.21
CA TYR A 200 19.59 -4.15 -8.21
C TYR A 200 19.48 -2.65 -7.92
N THR A 201 18.28 -2.16 -7.68
CA THR A 201 17.98 -0.76 -7.35
C THR A 201 17.21 -0.68 -6.03
N LEU A 202 16.97 0.55 -5.56
CA LEU A 202 16.04 0.79 -4.46
C LEU A 202 14.61 0.95 -4.98
N GLU A 203 13.67 0.53 -4.15
CA GLU A 203 12.25 0.52 -4.43
C GLU A 203 11.53 1.40 -3.39
N ILE A 204 10.37 1.92 -3.79
CA ILE A 204 9.50 2.61 -2.83
C ILE A 204 8.83 1.54 -1.96
N ASP A 205 8.99 1.67 -0.66
CA ASP A 205 8.28 0.88 0.33
C ASP A 205 7.35 1.78 1.17
N ARG A 206 6.21 1.23 1.57
CA ARG A 206 5.34 1.81 2.59
C ARG A 206 5.73 1.24 3.94
N LYS A 207 6.15 2.11 4.85
CA LYS A 207 6.50 1.75 6.24
C LYS A 207 5.34 0.98 6.88
N LEU A 208 4.14 1.54 6.83
CA LEU A 208 2.90 0.86 7.16
C LEU A 208 2.16 0.49 5.86
N PRO A 209 2.19 -0.80 5.47
CA PRO A 209 1.79 -1.27 4.14
C PRO A 209 0.30 -1.11 3.84
N ASN A 210 -0.56 -1.06 4.85
CA ASN A 210 -2.01 -0.94 4.66
C ASN A 210 -2.50 0.52 4.68
N LEU A 211 -1.58 1.50 4.81
CA LEU A 211 -1.91 2.92 4.70
C LEU A 211 -1.62 3.46 3.28
N GLU A 212 -2.10 4.67 3.04
CA GLU A 212 -1.86 5.44 1.83
C GLU A 212 -0.36 5.73 1.61
N TYR A 213 0.03 6.00 0.36
CA TYR A 213 1.33 6.58 0.08
C TYR A 213 1.32 8.04 0.55
N SER A 214 2.24 8.37 1.46
CA SER A 214 2.48 9.74 1.90
C SER A 214 3.98 9.96 2.09
N LYS A 215 4.38 11.23 2.22
CA LYS A 215 5.77 11.59 2.57
C LYS A 215 6.23 10.86 3.84
N GLU A 216 5.37 10.78 4.84
CA GLU A 216 5.65 10.16 6.14
C GLU A 216 5.66 8.63 6.06
N ASN A 217 4.78 8.04 5.24
CA ASN A 217 4.64 6.59 5.16
C ASN A 217 5.56 5.94 4.10
N CYS A 218 6.22 6.71 3.23
CA CYS A 218 7.09 6.14 2.20
C CYS A 218 8.59 6.22 2.56
N CYS A 219 9.37 5.29 2.01
CA CYS A 219 10.83 5.33 2.03
C CYS A 219 11.44 4.56 0.86
N MET A 220 12.75 4.72 0.65
CA MET A 220 13.51 3.90 -0.29
C MET A 220 14.08 2.69 0.44
N ALA A 221 13.80 1.49 -0.06
CA ALA A 221 14.25 0.22 0.49
C ALA A 221 14.94 -0.61 -0.59
N CYS A 222 15.97 -1.38 -0.23
CA CYS A 222 16.52 -2.36 -1.16
C CYS A 222 15.52 -3.51 -1.33
N TYR A 223 15.59 -4.18 -2.47
CA TYR A 223 14.74 -5.31 -2.81
C TYR A 223 14.63 -6.35 -1.68
N TRP A 224 15.76 -6.74 -1.07
CA TRP A 224 15.76 -7.76 -0.02
C TRP A 224 15.01 -7.30 1.24
N CYS A 225 15.19 -6.05 1.67
CA CYS A 225 14.45 -5.53 2.82
C CYS A 225 12.96 -5.40 2.52
N ASN A 226 12.60 -4.86 1.36
CA ASN A 226 11.21 -4.72 0.95
C ASN A 226 10.49 -6.08 0.92
N ASN A 227 11.11 -7.09 0.31
CA ASN A 227 10.53 -8.44 0.21
C ASN A 227 10.55 -9.20 1.55
N ALA A 228 11.51 -8.95 2.43
CA ALA A 228 11.54 -9.58 3.75
C ALA A 228 10.57 -8.93 4.75
N LYS A 229 10.35 -7.61 4.62
CA LYS A 229 9.39 -6.86 5.45
C LYS A 229 7.96 -7.26 5.10
N THR A 230 7.66 -7.37 3.80
CA THR A 230 6.32 -7.67 3.28
C THR A 230 5.26 -6.67 3.79
N ASP A 231 3.99 -7.05 3.69
CA ASP A 231 2.88 -6.33 4.33
C ASP A 231 2.71 -6.72 5.82
N GLU A 232 3.55 -7.62 6.33
CA GLU A 232 3.44 -8.22 7.67
C GLU A 232 4.08 -7.38 8.78
N PHE A 233 5.31 -6.89 8.57
CA PHE A 233 6.08 -6.27 9.66
C PHE A 233 6.04 -4.75 9.60
N SER A 234 5.78 -4.12 10.74
CA SER A 234 6.10 -2.71 10.92
C SER A 234 7.62 -2.50 10.92
N PRO A 235 8.14 -1.29 10.65
CA PRO A 235 9.58 -1.04 10.73
C PRO A 235 10.17 -1.41 12.10
N ARG A 236 9.45 -1.15 13.19
CA ARG A 236 9.88 -1.51 14.55
C ARG A 236 10.10 -3.01 14.71
N GLU A 237 9.16 -3.83 14.24
CA GLU A 237 9.27 -5.29 14.26
C GLU A 237 10.35 -5.81 13.30
N PHE A 238 10.52 -5.13 12.17
CA PHE A 238 11.47 -5.51 11.13
C PHE A 238 12.93 -5.22 11.48
N LYS A 239 13.20 -4.34 12.45
CA LYS A 239 14.55 -3.94 12.87
C LYS A 239 15.55 -5.09 13.04
N PRO A 240 15.30 -6.13 13.86
CA PRO A 240 16.25 -7.25 14.02
C PRO A 240 16.53 -8.01 12.72
N ILE A 241 15.55 -8.11 11.81
CA ILE A 241 15.72 -8.75 10.49
C ILE A 241 16.61 -7.87 9.60
N ALA A 242 16.35 -6.56 9.56
CA ALA A 242 17.14 -5.60 8.82
C ALA A 242 18.61 -5.56 9.28
N GLU A 243 18.87 -5.68 10.58
CA GLU A 243 20.22 -5.81 11.15
C GLU A 243 20.91 -7.11 10.72
N GLY A 244 20.19 -8.23 10.68
CA GLY A 244 20.72 -9.49 10.15
C GLY A 244 21.08 -9.40 8.66
N ILE A 245 20.23 -8.74 7.87
CA ILE A 245 20.50 -8.45 6.46
C ILE A 245 21.75 -7.56 6.31
N ARG A 246 21.87 -6.51 7.14
CA ARG A 246 23.04 -5.60 7.15
C ARG A 246 24.35 -6.36 7.41
N ARG A 247 24.38 -7.21 8.44
CA ARG A 247 25.56 -8.04 8.75
C ARG A 247 25.98 -8.90 7.56
N THR A 248 25.02 -9.54 6.91
CA THR A 248 25.26 -10.33 5.69
C THR A 248 25.88 -9.48 4.57
N TRP A 249 25.44 -8.24 4.39
CA TRP A 249 26.03 -7.34 3.39
C TRP A 249 27.46 -6.95 3.72
N ASN A 250 27.74 -6.61 4.98
CA ASN A 250 29.10 -6.28 5.41
C ASN A 250 30.06 -7.45 5.20
N GLU A 251 29.65 -8.68 5.49
CA GLU A 251 30.45 -9.88 5.23
C GLU A 251 30.75 -10.07 3.74
N ARG A 252 29.75 -9.90 2.87
CA ARG A 252 29.96 -10.03 1.42
C ARG A 252 30.85 -8.92 0.85
N LEU A 253 30.69 -7.69 1.33
CA LEU A 253 31.52 -6.55 0.93
C LEU A 253 32.97 -6.76 1.37
N LYS A 254 33.19 -7.26 2.59
CA LYS A 254 34.52 -7.61 3.10
C LYS A 254 35.16 -8.72 2.26
N ALA A 255 34.39 -9.74 1.86
CA ALA A 255 34.88 -10.86 1.07
C ALA A 255 35.35 -10.47 -0.35
N ILE A 256 34.92 -9.31 -0.86
CA ILE A 256 35.39 -8.77 -2.16
C ILE A 256 36.41 -7.64 -1.98
N GLY A 257 36.90 -7.41 -0.76
CA GLY A 257 37.89 -6.37 -0.48
C GLY A 257 37.35 -4.95 -0.65
N TYR A 258 36.03 -4.73 -0.51
CA TYR A 258 35.46 -3.39 -0.60
C TYR A 258 36.03 -2.51 0.51
N SER A 259 36.80 -1.49 0.12
CA SER A 259 37.60 -0.66 1.04
C SER A 259 36.85 0.51 1.66
N LYS A 260 35.60 0.77 1.23
CA LYS A 260 34.78 1.83 1.84
C LYS A 260 34.21 1.36 3.19
N GLU A 261 33.73 2.34 3.94
CA GLU A 261 33.18 2.15 5.28
C GLU A 261 32.10 1.05 5.33
N GLU A 262 32.20 0.24 6.37
CA GLU A 262 31.20 -0.74 6.75
C GLU A 262 29.83 -0.07 6.99
N ILE A 263 28.74 -0.76 6.67
CA ILE A 263 27.39 -0.28 7.01
C ILE A 263 27.21 -0.41 8.52
N LYS A 264 27.32 0.71 9.24
CA LYS A 264 27.21 0.76 10.71
C LYS A 264 25.76 0.85 11.17
N ASP A 265 24.99 1.75 10.56
CA ASP A 265 23.59 1.97 10.91
C ASP A 265 22.71 2.33 9.72
N VAL A 266 21.41 2.54 9.98
CA VAL A 266 20.46 3.10 9.03
C VAL A 266 20.70 4.59 8.79
N PRO A 267 20.25 5.12 7.64
CA PRO A 267 20.34 6.55 7.36
C PRO A 267 19.54 7.43 8.34
N ASP A 268 18.43 6.92 8.87
CA ASP A 268 17.58 7.64 9.83
C ASP A 268 17.00 6.66 10.88
N PRO A 269 17.52 6.65 12.13
CA PRO A 269 17.04 5.77 13.19
C PRO A 269 15.56 5.93 13.55
N LYS A 270 14.94 7.07 13.20
CA LYS A 270 13.50 7.29 13.44
C LYS A 270 12.61 6.34 12.67
N ILE A 271 13.14 5.66 11.64
CA ILE A 271 12.38 4.63 10.93
C ILE A 271 11.87 3.54 11.88
N TRP A 272 12.59 3.26 12.98
CA TRP A 272 12.20 2.26 13.97
C TRP A 272 11.09 2.70 14.92
N GLU A 273 10.64 3.95 14.84
CA GLU A 273 9.55 4.47 15.67
C GLU A 273 8.17 4.09 15.12
N PHE A 274 8.08 3.70 13.84
CA PHE A 274 6.87 3.33 13.11
C PHE A 274 6.39 1.92 13.52
N ASP A 275 5.12 1.84 13.90
CA ASP A 275 4.49 0.68 14.53
C ASP A 275 2.99 0.67 14.14
N PHE A 276 2.39 -0.51 13.97
CA PHE A 276 0.96 -0.64 13.63
C PHE A 276 0.03 -0.06 14.70
N ASN A 277 0.51 0.02 15.95
CA ASN A 277 -0.26 0.51 17.08
C ASN A 277 -0.07 2.01 17.36
N LYS A 278 0.77 2.71 16.59
CA LYS A 278 0.98 4.15 16.76
C LYS A 278 0.33 4.89 15.61
N GLU A 279 -0.52 5.87 15.92
CA GLU A 279 -1.07 6.75 14.90
C GLU A 279 0.06 7.53 14.20
N ILE A 280 0.19 7.35 12.89
CA ILE A 280 0.89 8.32 12.04
C ILE A 280 -0.13 9.41 11.77
N ILE A 281 -0.17 10.44 12.60
CA ILE A 281 -0.97 11.62 12.31
C ILE A 281 -0.25 12.34 11.17
N PRO A 282 -0.79 12.39 9.94
CA PRO A 282 -0.22 13.21 8.89
C PRO A 282 -0.25 14.65 9.40
N LYS A 283 0.87 15.36 9.34
CA LYS A 283 0.85 16.79 9.67
C LYS A 283 0.10 17.49 8.54
N THR A 284 -1.21 17.67 8.71
CA THR A 284 -1.98 18.61 7.92
C THR A 284 -1.37 19.99 8.13
N LYS A 285 -0.96 20.63 7.03
CA LYS A 285 -0.58 22.04 6.99
C LYS A 285 -1.84 22.88 6.87
#